data_AF-X1HDK3-F1
#
_entry.id   AF-X1HDK3-F1
#
_cell.length_a   1.000
_cell.length_b   1.000
_cell.length_c   1.000
_cell.angle_alpha   90.00
_cell.angle_beta   90.00
_cell.angle_gamma   90.00
#
_symmetry.space_group_name_H-M   'P 1'
#
loop_
_entity.id
_entity.type
_entity.pdbx_description
1 polymer ?
#
loop_
_entity_poly.entity_id
_entity_poly.type
_entity_poly.pdbx_seq_one_letter_code
_entity_poly.pdbx_strand_id
1 'polypeptide(L)'
;MTESDDKVAGDKIKGTASIEKLRKVNAAANYCYECNRCVNVCPVAFLDIFNPRELITDLTFLTPEEALKNNDIWKCLTCGLCSIYCPMTKDKTGVNFTEIIKDLRSLASEYKPLQDTLISCNHERVYSSLPKLMAEDKIEFTNKIGFLEGTGLKTTDKGEIGYFMGCVPFLTGAAPCVVGCPAGVDVQGYVSLIAE
;
A
#
# COMPACT_ATOMS: atom_id res chain seq x y z
N MET A 1 26.77 18.06 4.41
CA MET A 1 26.68 16.74 3.75
C MET A 1 26.76 15.72 4.86
N THR A 2 25.63 15.33 5.42
CA THR A 2 25.58 14.24 6.41
C THR A 2 25.61 12.94 5.62
N GLU A 3 26.71 12.21 5.74
CA GLU A 3 26.81 10.84 5.23
C GLU A 3 25.74 10.02 5.96
N SER A 4 24.74 9.52 5.24
CA SER A 4 23.85 8.50 5.76
C SER A 4 24.69 7.23 5.93
N ASP A 5 24.82 6.73 7.15
CA ASP A 5 25.50 5.46 7.41
C ASP A 5 24.76 4.32 6.68
N ASP A 6 25.24 3.96 5.49
CA ASP A 6 24.76 2.83 4.66
C ASP A 6 24.68 1.49 5.43
N LYS A 7 25.33 1.42 6.60
CA LYS A 7 25.42 0.24 7.46
C LYS A 7 24.10 -0.12 8.15
N VAL A 8 23.17 0.81 8.37
CA VAL A 8 21.95 0.51 9.15
C VAL A 8 20.83 -0.08 8.29
N ALA A 9 20.77 0.25 7.00
CA ALA A 9 19.77 -0.31 6.07
C ALA A 9 20.09 -1.76 5.67
N GLY A 10 21.38 -2.13 5.60
CA GLY A 10 21.81 -3.45 5.12
C GLY A 10 21.39 -4.63 5.99
N ASP A 11 21.28 -4.45 7.31
CA ASP A 11 21.13 -5.57 8.24
C ASP A 11 19.73 -6.19 8.28
N LYS A 12 18.70 -5.51 7.76
CA LYS A 12 17.32 -6.00 7.82
C LYS A 12 16.79 -6.48 6.47
N ILE A 13 17.31 -5.99 5.33
CA ILE A 13 16.80 -6.27 3.98
C ILE A 13 17.42 -7.55 3.38
N LYS A 14 16.64 -8.62 3.24
CA LYS A 14 17.11 -9.87 2.61
C LYS A 14 16.94 -9.82 1.09
N GLY A 15 18.06 -9.93 0.36
CA GLY A 15 18.10 -10.16 -1.09
C GLY A 15 18.85 -9.08 -1.87
N THR A 16 19.78 -9.50 -2.74
CA THR A 16 20.60 -8.61 -3.58
C THR A 16 19.76 -7.67 -4.45
N ALA A 17 18.61 -8.13 -4.93
CA ALA A 17 17.69 -7.33 -5.75
C ALA A 17 17.03 -6.17 -4.98
N SER A 18 16.69 -6.37 -3.71
CA SER A 18 16.07 -5.34 -2.86
C SER A 18 17.08 -4.25 -2.47
N ILE A 19 18.32 -4.65 -2.20
CA ILE A 19 19.43 -3.72 -1.91
C ILE A 19 19.70 -2.83 -3.13
N GLU A 20 19.73 -3.40 -4.33
CA GLU A 20 19.97 -2.61 -5.55
C GLU A 20 18.83 -1.61 -5.83
N LYS A 21 17.57 -2.01 -5.63
CA LYS A 21 16.42 -1.09 -5.74
C LYS A 21 16.55 0.09 -4.77
N LEU A 22 16.94 -0.15 -3.52
CA LEU A 22 17.11 0.91 -2.52
C LEU A 22 18.26 1.86 -2.87
N ARG A 23 19.41 1.30 -3.28
CA ARG A 23 20.55 2.11 -3.74
C ARG A 23 20.16 3.01 -4.90
N LYS A 24 19.38 2.48 -5.85
CA LYS A 24 18.83 3.23 -6.99
C LYS A 24 17.88 4.34 -6.53
N VAL A 25 16.98 4.06 -5.58
CA VAL A 25 16.05 5.06 -5.02
C VAL A 25 16.80 6.20 -4.33
N ASN A 26 17.75 5.90 -3.44
CA ASN A 26 18.53 6.91 -2.73
C ASN A 26 19.38 7.74 -3.69
N ALA A 27 20.03 7.08 -4.66
CA ALA A 27 20.80 7.78 -5.69
C ALA A 27 19.92 8.73 -6.51
N ALA A 28 18.69 8.34 -6.84
CA ALA A 28 17.73 9.18 -7.55
C ALA A 28 17.23 10.36 -6.70
N ALA A 29 16.95 10.13 -5.41
CA ALA A 29 16.51 11.17 -4.48
C ALA A 29 17.57 12.28 -4.32
N ASN A 30 18.85 11.93 -4.30
CA ASN A 30 19.98 12.86 -4.17
C ASN A 30 20.16 13.84 -5.35
N TYR A 31 19.45 13.66 -6.46
CA TYR A 31 19.40 14.68 -7.52
C TYR A 31 18.48 15.85 -7.16
N CYS A 32 17.60 15.70 -6.16
CA CYS A 32 16.65 16.75 -5.80
C CYS A 32 17.36 17.98 -5.23
N TYR A 33 16.94 19.16 -5.68
CA TYR A 33 17.38 20.44 -5.14
C TYR A 33 16.21 21.26 -4.57
N GLU A 34 15.11 20.60 -4.19
CA GLU A 34 13.98 21.19 -3.45
C GLU A 34 13.23 22.35 -4.16
N CYS A 35 13.09 22.28 -5.49
CA CYS A 35 12.44 23.33 -6.29
C CYS A 35 10.90 23.43 -6.18
N ASN A 36 10.26 22.51 -5.46
CA ASN A 36 8.80 22.44 -5.22
C ASN A 36 7.89 22.28 -6.47
N ARG A 37 8.44 22.08 -7.67
CA ARG A 37 7.63 21.87 -8.89
C ARG A 37 6.74 20.64 -8.82
N CYS A 38 7.23 19.54 -8.25
CA CYS A 38 6.48 18.29 -8.11
C CYS A 38 5.21 18.45 -7.28
N VAL A 39 5.23 19.30 -6.25
CA VAL A 39 4.07 19.59 -5.39
C VAL A 39 3.01 20.35 -6.18
N ASN A 40 3.41 21.39 -6.91
CA ASN A 40 2.48 22.24 -7.67
C ASN A 40 1.72 21.49 -8.78
N VAL A 41 2.28 20.41 -9.33
CA VAL A 41 1.65 19.62 -10.40
C VAL A 41 0.96 18.36 -9.87
N CYS A 42 1.08 18.04 -8.59
CA CYS A 42 0.53 16.83 -8.02
C CYS A 42 -0.93 17.05 -7.56
N PRO A 43 -1.92 16.36 -8.16
CA PRO A 43 -3.32 16.57 -7.81
C PRO A 43 -3.65 16.16 -6.37
N VAL A 44 -2.95 15.16 -5.82
CA VAL A 44 -3.17 14.70 -4.43
C VAL A 44 -2.39 15.53 -3.40
N ALA A 45 -1.33 16.22 -3.82
CA ALA A 45 -0.65 17.20 -2.95
C ALA A 45 -1.51 18.44 -2.76
N PHE A 46 -2.25 18.87 -3.80
CA PHE A 46 -3.24 19.95 -3.69
C PHE A 46 -4.33 19.66 -2.65
N LEU A 47 -4.66 18.38 -2.44
CA LEU A 47 -5.64 17.93 -1.45
C LEU A 47 -5.03 17.64 -0.07
N ASP A 48 -3.73 17.90 0.12
CA ASP A 48 -2.98 17.60 1.35
C ASP A 48 -3.02 16.12 1.76
N ILE A 49 -3.13 15.21 0.78
CA ILE A 49 -3.20 13.76 1.00
C ILE A 49 -1.81 13.11 0.91
N PHE A 50 -0.95 13.63 0.04
CA PHE A 50 0.39 13.12 -0.19
C PHE A 50 1.29 14.18 -0.81
N ASN A 51 2.47 14.37 -0.23
CA ASN A 51 3.45 15.34 -0.70
C ASN A 51 4.65 14.63 -1.35
N PRO A 52 4.82 14.71 -2.69
CA PRO A 52 5.92 14.05 -3.37
C PRO A 52 7.30 14.61 -2.97
N ARG A 53 7.39 15.88 -2.58
CA ARG A 53 8.66 16.49 -2.18
C ARG A 53 9.12 15.99 -0.83
N GLU A 54 8.22 15.92 0.15
CA GLU A 54 8.53 15.38 1.49
C GLU A 54 9.04 13.94 1.39
N LEU A 55 8.41 13.10 0.56
CA LEU A 55 8.92 11.75 0.30
C LEU A 55 10.37 11.77 -0.19
N ILE A 56 10.71 12.63 -1.17
CA ILE A 56 12.08 12.68 -1.71
C ILE A 56 13.07 13.19 -0.67
N THR A 57 12.70 14.23 0.09
CA THR A 57 13.52 14.74 1.19
C THR A 57 13.78 13.67 2.24
N ASP A 58 12.75 12.96 2.67
CA ASP A 58 12.86 11.88 3.64
C ASP A 58 13.74 10.74 3.11
N LEU A 59 13.61 10.37 1.83
CA LEU A 59 14.48 9.36 1.21
C LEU A 59 15.95 9.79 1.10
N THR A 60 16.24 11.09 1.13
CA THR A 60 17.60 11.61 1.12
C THR A 60 18.25 11.58 2.52
N PHE A 61 17.47 11.75 3.58
CA PHE A 61 18.00 11.94 4.94
C PHE A 61 17.67 10.83 5.94
N LEU A 62 16.62 10.06 5.70
CA LEU A 62 16.11 9.04 6.60
C LEU A 62 16.32 7.63 6.05
N THR A 63 16.14 6.65 6.92
CA THR A 63 16.05 5.25 6.46
C THR A 63 14.79 5.03 5.62
N PRO A 64 14.78 4.05 4.69
CA PRO A 64 13.59 3.73 3.90
C PRO A 64 12.36 3.43 4.78
N GLU A 65 12.54 2.75 5.91
CA GLU A 65 11.49 2.48 6.88
C GLU A 65 10.87 3.76 7.46
N GLU A 66 11.70 4.72 7.85
CA GLU A 66 11.24 6.01 8.39
C GLU A 66 10.57 6.86 7.32
N ALA A 67 11.15 6.92 6.12
CA ALA A 67 10.57 7.65 5.00
C ALA A 67 9.18 7.12 4.64
N LEU A 68 9.00 5.79 4.60
CA LEU A 68 7.72 5.15 4.30
C LEU A 68 6.70 5.24 5.45
N LYS A 69 7.15 5.42 6.69
CA LYS A 69 6.26 5.69 7.82
C LYS A 69 5.64 7.09 7.73
N ASN A 70 6.41 8.07 7.28
CA ASN A 70 5.95 9.45 7.14
C ASN A 70 5.14 9.68 5.85
N ASN A 71 5.39 8.87 4.82
CA ASN A 71 4.84 9.08 3.48
C ASN A 71 4.06 7.87 2.98
N ASP A 72 2.73 7.98 2.91
CA ASP A 72 1.90 6.92 2.33
C ASP A 72 2.03 6.89 0.79
N ILE A 73 2.99 6.11 0.30
CA ILE A 73 3.29 5.95 -1.13
C ILE A 73 2.10 5.41 -1.95
N TRP A 74 1.09 4.82 -1.33
CA TRP A 74 -0.08 4.26 -2.01
C TRP A 74 -1.09 5.33 -2.40
N LYS A 75 -1.01 6.52 -1.80
CA LYS A 75 -1.79 7.70 -2.22
C LYS A 75 -1.35 8.29 -3.55
N CYS A 76 -0.13 7.99 -4.00
CA CYS A 76 0.34 8.44 -5.30
C CYS A 76 -0.46 7.80 -6.44
N LEU A 77 -1.06 8.62 -7.30
CA LEU A 77 -1.83 8.11 -8.46
C LEU A 77 -0.95 7.57 -9.59
N THR A 78 0.38 7.71 -9.49
CA THR A 78 1.34 7.26 -10.52
C THR A 78 1.09 7.94 -11.88
N CYS A 79 0.51 9.14 -11.88
CA CYS A 79 0.13 9.87 -13.10
C CYS A 79 1.33 10.45 -13.87
N GLY A 80 2.50 10.53 -13.25
CA GLY A 80 3.76 10.92 -13.88
C GLY A 80 4.00 12.42 -14.08
N LEU A 81 3.03 13.29 -13.73
CA LEU A 81 3.19 14.74 -13.87
C LEU A 81 4.44 15.27 -13.15
N CYS A 82 4.69 14.82 -11.92
CA CYS A 82 5.88 15.21 -11.17
C CYS A 82 7.19 14.81 -11.88
N SER A 83 7.27 13.64 -12.52
CA SER A 83 8.43 13.23 -13.31
C SER A 83 8.59 14.10 -14.57
N ILE A 84 7.49 14.45 -15.25
CA ILE A 84 7.52 15.26 -16.48
C ILE A 84 8.04 16.68 -16.21
N TYR A 85 7.56 17.31 -15.12
CA TYR A 85 7.90 18.69 -14.79
C TYR A 85 9.18 18.83 -13.95
N CYS A 86 9.74 17.73 -13.46
CA CYS A 86 10.96 17.75 -12.68
C CYS A 86 12.17 18.03 -13.59
N PRO A 87 12.89 19.15 -13.40
CA PRO A 87 14.05 19.50 -14.21
C PRO A 87 15.23 18.55 -14.00
N MET A 88 15.22 17.80 -12.90
CA MET A 88 16.22 16.77 -12.60
C MET A 88 15.82 15.39 -13.15
N THR A 89 14.72 15.28 -13.91
CA THR A 89 14.40 14.05 -14.63
C THR A 89 14.81 14.19 -16.08
N LYS A 90 15.79 13.40 -16.53
CA LYS A 90 16.25 13.39 -17.93
C LYS A 90 16.48 11.96 -18.39
N ASP A 91 15.92 11.55 -19.52
CA ASP A 91 16.13 10.22 -20.12
C ASP A 91 15.91 9.06 -19.13
N LYS A 92 14.91 9.19 -18.24
CA LYS A 92 14.60 8.27 -17.12
C LYS A 92 15.67 8.17 -16.02
N THR A 93 16.64 9.08 -16.00
CA THR A 93 17.63 9.27 -14.94
C THR A 93 17.31 10.48 -14.07
N GLY A 94 17.77 10.48 -12.83
CA GLY A 94 17.52 11.52 -11.82
C GLY A 94 16.21 11.32 -11.04
N VAL A 95 15.51 12.39 -10.65
CA VAL A 95 14.35 12.31 -9.72
C VAL A 95 13.07 11.84 -10.43
N ASN A 96 13.10 10.63 -10.97
CA ASN A 96 11.94 10.03 -11.61
C ASN A 96 10.98 9.44 -10.55
N PHE A 97 10.11 10.29 -10.03
CA PHE A 97 9.10 9.95 -9.01
C PHE A 97 8.30 8.68 -9.33
N THR A 98 7.91 8.49 -10.59
CA THR A 98 7.11 7.33 -11.00
C THR A 98 7.85 6.01 -10.78
N GLU A 99 9.12 5.95 -11.18
CA GLU A 99 9.95 4.77 -10.97
C GLU A 99 10.31 4.58 -9.49
N ILE A 100 10.61 5.67 -8.77
CA ILE A 100 10.84 5.65 -7.33
C ILE A 100 9.62 5.05 -6.60
N ILE A 101 8.41 5.53 -6.88
CA ILE A 101 7.17 5.03 -6.27
C ILE A 101 6.95 3.55 -6.60
N LYS A 102 7.22 3.12 -7.83
CA LYS A 102 7.09 1.70 -8.21
C LYS A 102 8.09 0.82 -7.47
N ASP A 103 9.34 1.25 -7.39
CA ASP A 103 10.40 0.54 -6.67
C ASP A 103 10.06 0.44 -5.18
N LEU A 104 9.60 1.53 -4.56
CA LEU A 104 9.16 1.57 -3.16
C LEU A 104 7.95 0.68 -2.89
N ARG A 105 6.95 0.65 -3.78
CA ARG A 105 5.80 -0.25 -3.65
C ARG A 105 6.19 -1.71 -3.75
N SER A 106 7.07 -2.05 -4.70
CA SER A 106 7.59 -3.41 -4.85
C SER A 106 8.39 -3.83 -3.61
N LEU A 107 9.25 -2.95 -3.09
CA LEU A 107 9.97 -3.18 -1.84
C LEU A 107 9.00 -3.38 -0.66
N ALA A 108 8.01 -2.50 -0.51
CA ALA A 108 7.00 -2.60 0.53
C ALA A 108 6.17 -3.90 0.44
N SER A 109 5.90 -4.40 -0.76
CA SER A 109 5.20 -5.68 -0.96
C SER A 109 6.08 -6.90 -0.74
N GLU A 110 7.40 -6.83 -0.99
CA GLU A 110 8.32 -7.97 -0.90
C GLU A 110 9.02 -8.09 0.46
N TYR A 111 9.06 -7.01 1.24
CA TYR A 111 9.91 -6.90 2.43
C TYR A 111 9.11 -6.70 3.72
N LYS A 112 9.11 -7.76 4.55
CA LYS A 112 8.27 -7.90 5.75
C LYS A 112 8.34 -6.74 6.77
N PRO A 113 9.51 -6.17 7.11
CA PRO A 113 9.59 -5.01 8.00
C PRO A 113 8.88 -3.75 7.47
N LEU A 114 8.79 -3.59 6.14
CA LEU A 114 8.00 -2.53 5.53
C LEU A 114 6.50 -2.87 5.50
N GLN A 115 6.11 -4.15 5.51
CA GLN A 115 4.71 -4.55 5.60
C GLN A 115 4.12 -4.27 6.99
N ASP A 116 4.87 -4.58 8.06
CA ASP A 116 4.40 -4.45 9.44
C ASP A 116 4.25 -2.98 9.90
N THR A 117 4.92 -2.05 9.20
CA THR A 117 4.94 -0.62 9.54
C THR A 117 3.88 0.20 8.78
N LEU A 118 3.23 -0.39 7.77
CA LEU A 118 2.24 0.31 6.94
C LEU A 118 0.87 0.36 7.63
N ILE A 119 0.50 1.56 8.09
CA ILE A 119 -0.74 1.86 8.82
C ILE A 119 -1.98 1.82 7.88
N SER A 120 -1.81 1.92 6.56
CA SER A 120 -2.90 1.79 5.60
C SER A 120 -3.00 0.35 5.07
N CYS A 121 -4.14 -0.31 5.33
CA CYS A 121 -4.46 -1.57 4.65
C CYS A 121 -4.73 -1.26 3.17
N ASN A 122 -3.75 -1.55 2.32
CA ASN A 122 -3.84 -1.26 0.87
C ASN A 122 -4.63 -2.33 0.10
N HIS A 123 -5.18 -3.31 0.82
CA HIS A 123 -5.87 -4.50 0.29
C HIS A 123 -5.05 -5.31 -0.74
N GLU A 124 -3.82 -4.91 -1.07
CA GLU A 124 -2.98 -5.55 -2.08
C GLU A 124 -3.76 -5.83 -3.38
N ARG A 125 -3.54 -7.00 -3.98
CA ARG A 125 -4.17 -7.46 -5.22
C ARG A 125 -5.65 -7.79 -5.08
N VAL A 126 -6.30 -7.54 -3.93
CA VAL A 126 -7.72 -7.87 -3.65
C VAL A 126 -8.59 -7.74 -4.89
N TYR A 127 -8.72 -6.54 -5.49
CA TYR A 127 -9.58 -6.35 -6.67
C TYR A 127 -9.23 -7.25 -7.87
N SER A 128 -7.96 -7.56 -8.10
CA SER A 128 -7.51 -8.50 -9.13
C SER A 128 -7.59 -9.98 -8.69
N SER A 129 -7.57 -10.23 -7.38
CA SER A 129 -7.74 -11.55 -6.78
C SER A 129 -9.21 -11.97 -6.83
N LEU A 130 -10.17 -11.06 -6.75
CA LEU A 130 -11.60 -11.41 -6.76
C LEU A 130 -12.03 -12.15 -8.04
N PRO A 131 -11.71 -11.70 -9.27
CA PRO A 131 -11.96 -12.49 -10.47
C PRO A 131 -11.30 -13.87 -10.44
N LYS A 132 -10.10 -13.99 -9.87
CA LYS A 132 -9.40 -15.26 -9.71
C LYS A 132 -10.12 -16.18 -8.73
N LEU A 133 -10.56 -15.66 -7.59
CA LEU A 133 -11.37 -16.39 -6.60
C LEU A 133 -12.69 -16.85 -7.23
N MET A 134 -13.36 -16.00 -8.00
CA MET A 134 -14.61 -16.34 -8.65
C MET A 134 -14.48 -17.39 -9.77
N ALA A 135 -13.28 -17.53 -10.35
CA ALA A 135 -13.00 -18.46 -11.45
C ALA A 135 -12.44 -19.82 -10.98
N GLU A 136 -12.01 -19.93 -9.73
CA GLU A 136 -11.44 -21.15 -9.16
C GLU A 136 -12.47 -21.84 -8.25
N ASP A 137 -12.87 -23.04 -8.61
CA ASP A 137 -13.87 -23.85 -7.91
C ASP A 137 -13.31 -24.64 -6.72
N LYS A 138 -11.98 -24.67 -6.57
CA LYS A 138 -11.27 -25.43 -5.51
C LYS A 138 -10.90 -24.63 -4.28
N ILE A 139 -11.32 -23.37 -4.19
CA ILE A 139 -10.97 -22.52 -3.04
C ILE A 139 -11.95 -22.79 -1.91
N GLU A 140 -11.43 -23.33 -0.81
CA GLU A 140 -12.19 -23.52 0.42
C GLU A 140 -12.00 -22.32 1.36
N PHE A 141 -13.12 -21.72 1.74
CA PHE A 141 -13.18 -20.55 2.60
C PHE A 141 -13.36 -20.96 4.06
N THR A 142 -12.45 -20.55 4.94
CA THR A 142 -12.38 -21.01 6.34
C THR A 142 -13.02 -20.07 7.36
N ASN A 143 -13.25 -18.79 7.04
CA ASN A 143 -13.84 -17.81 7.97
C ASN A 143 -14.79 -16.80 7.28
N LYS A 144 -16.01 -17.25 6.97
CA LYS A 144 -17.02 -16.48 6.22
C LYS A 144 -17.73 -15.39 7.02
N ILE A 145 -17.76 -15.51 8.36
CA ILE A 145 -18.49 -14.61 9.26
C ILE A 145 -17.58 -13.78 10.17
N GLY A 146 -16.26 -13.88 9.99
CA GLY A 146 -15.28 -13.19 10.83
C GLY A 146 -15.44 -11.66 10.84
N PHE A 147 -16.02 -11.06 9.80
CA PHE A 147 -16.31 -9.63 9.76
C PHE A 147 -17.38 -9.18 10.79
N LEU A 148 -18.14 -10.12 11.37
CA LEU A 148 -19.09 -9.86 12.45
C LEU A 148 -18.43 -9.90 13.84
N GLU A 149 -17.19 -10.36 13.96
CA GLU A 149 -16.47 -10.40 15.22
C GLU A 149 -16.35 -8.98 15.81
N GLY A 150 -16.69 -8.82 17.09
CA GLY A 150 -16.67 -7.53 17.79
C GLY A 150 -17.89 -6.63 17.55
N THR A 151 -18.82 -6.99 16.66
CA THR A 151 -20.05 -6.20 16.42
C THR A 151 -21.16 -6.44 17.45
N GLY A 152 -21.10 -7.56 18.18
CA GLY A 152 -22.15 -8.00 19.11
C GLY A 152 -23.41 -8.54 18.41
N LEU A 153 -23.40 -8.65 17.08
CA LEU A 153 -24.50 -9.23 16.31
C LEU A 153 -24.60 -10.75 16.51
N LYS A 154 -25.83 -11.26 16.54
CA LYS A 154 -26.12 -12.69 16.60
C LYS A 154 -26.51 -13.21 15.22
N THR A 155 -26.02 -14.40 14.88
CA THR A 155 -26.34 -15.09 13.62
C THR A 155 -27.14 -16.35 13.91
N THR A 156 -27.99 -16.75 12.97
CA THR A 156 -28.72 -18.02 12.99
C THR A 156 -28.61 -18.73 11.64
N ASP A 157 -28.69 -20.06 11.65
CA ASP A 157 -28.69 -20.87 10.42
C ASP A 157 -30.08 -20.98 9.78
N LYS A 158 -31.12 -20.54 10.50
CA LYS A 158 -32.53 -20.60 10.06
C LYS A 158 -33.29 -19.34 10.48
N GLY A 159 -34.11 -18.82 9.57
CA GLY A 159 -34.94 -17.64 9.80
C GLY A 159 -35.82 -17.33 8.59
N GLU A 160 -36.79 -16.44 8.77
CA GLU A 160 -37.69 -15.99 7.69
C GLU A 160 -36.99 -14.95 6.78
N ILE A 161 -36.04 -14.19 7.32
CA ILE A 161 -35.32 -13.13 6.61
C ILE A 161 -33.83 -13.44 6.56
N GLY A 162 -33.30 -13.54 5.34
CA GLY A 162 -31.88 -13.70 5.08
C GLY A 162 -31.26 -12.44 4.52
N TYR A 163 -30.13 -12.01 5.09
CA TYR A 163 -29.37 -10.85 4.62
C TYR A 163 -28.25 -11.26 3.66
N PHE A 164 -28.46 -11.08 2.36
CA PHE A 164 -27.43 -11.27 1.34
C PHE A 164 -26.53 -10.04 1.23
N MET A 165 -25.34 -10.15 1.79
CA MET A 165 -24.31 -9.11 1.81
C MET A 165 -23.55 -8.97 0.47
N GLY A 166 -23.65 -9.95 -0.43
CA GLY A 166 -22.98 -9.92 -1.73
C GLY A 166 -21.47 -9.68 -1.62
N CYS A 167 -20.94 -8.77 -2.44
CA CYS A 167 -19.52 -8.37 -2.40
C CYS A 167 -19.26 -7.16 -1.50
N VAL A 168 -20.25 -6.66 -0.75
CA VAL A 168 -20.13 -5.42 0.03
C VAL A 168 -18.93 -5.43 0.99
N PRO A 169 -18.66 -6.49 1.79
CA PRO A 169 -17.52 -6.49 2.71
C PRO A 169 -16.16 -6.36 2.02
N PHE A 170 -16.09 -6.75 0.74
CA PHE A 170 -14.90 -6.62 -0.08
C PHE A 170 -14.69 -5.19 -0.57
N LEU A 171 -15.78 -4.52 -0.92
CA LEU A 171 -15.76 -3.21 -1.57
C LEU A 171 -15.76 -2.05 -0.58
N THR A 172 -16.35 -2.22 0.61
CA THR A 172 -16.52 -1.13 1.58
C THR A 172 -15.40 -1.06 2.62
N GLY A 173 -14.37 -1.91 2.52
CA GLY A 173 -13.20 -1.87 3.41
C GLY A 173 -13.51 -2.18 4.88
N ALA A 174 -14.76 -2.52 5.22
CA ALA A 174 -15.16 -3.14 6.47
C ALA A 174 -14.92 -4.67 6.44
N ALA A 175 -13.99 -5.12 5.61
CA ALA A 175 -13.30 -6.38 5.82
C ALA A 175 -12.66 -6.35 7.22
N PRO A 176 -12.38 -7.50 7.86
CA PRO A 176 -11.94 -7.60 9.26
C PRO A 176 -10.61 -6.88 9.57
N CYS A 177 -10.03 -6.12 8.65
CA CYS A 177 -8.84 -5.29 8.80
C CYS A 177 -8.86 -4.33 10.01
N VAL A 178 -10.02 -3.90 10.49
CA VAL A 178 -10.13 -2.96 11.62
C VAL A 178 -10.12 -3.69 12.98
N VAL A 179 -10.44 -5.00 13.01
CA VAL A 179 -10.60 -5.76 14.27
C VAL A 179 -9.79 -7.07 14.30
N GLY A 180 -9.28 -7.54 13.15
CA GLY A 180 -8.42 -8.72 13.01
C GLY A 180 -7.95 -8.93 11.56
N CYS A 181 -6.71 -8.55 11.24
CA CYS A 181 -6.07 -8.99 9.99
C CYS A 181 -4.69 -9.62 10.25
N PRO A 182 -4.55 -10.91 9.89
CA PRO A 182 -3.25 -11.51 9.64
C PRO A 182 -3.19 -12.35 8.33
N ALA A 183 -3.74 -11.87 7.21
CA ALA A 183 -3.68 -12.48 5.86
C ALA A 183 -4.81 -13.46 5.43
N GLY A 184 -6.07 -13.01 5.40
CA GLY A 184 -7.13 -13.74 4.70
C GLY A 184 -8.37 -12.90 4.45
N VAL A 185 -8.68 -12.62 3.18
CA VAL A 185 -9.96 -12.02 2.77
C VAL A 185 -10.71 -13.06 1.94
N ASP A 186 -11.89 -13.42 2.43
CA ASP A 186 -12.82 -14.44 1.93
C ASP A 186 -14.02 -13.74 1.29
N VAL A 187 -14.32 -13.98 0.00
CA VAL A 187 -15.69 -13.81 -0.55
C VAL A 187 -15.94 -14.68 -1.79
N GLN A 188 -16.94 -15.56 -1.69
CA GLN A 188 -18.03 -15.63 -2.67
C GLN A 188 -19.36 -15.54 -1.91
N GLY A 189 -20.30 -14.71 -2.41
CA GLY A 189 -21.40 -14.14 -1.64
C GLY A 189 -22.36 -15.15 -1.00
N TYR A 190 -22.79 -14.86 0.23
CA TYR A 190 -23.84 -15.61 0.91
C TYR A 190 -24.80 -14.72 1.71
N VAL A 191 -25.94 -15.34 2.03
CA VAL A 191 -27.04 -14.84 2.84
C VAL A 191 -26.74 -15.20 4.30
N SER A 192 -26.66 -14.22 5.21
CA SER A 192 -26.60 -14.45 6.66
C SER A 192 -27.93 -14.05 7.29
N LEU A 193 -28.56 -14.92 8.08
CA LEU A 193 -29.83 -14.59 8.74
C LEU A 193 -29.51 -13.86 10.07
N ILE A 194 -30.04 -12.65 10.24
CA ILE A 194 -29.91 -11.87 11.48
C ILE A 194 -30.96 -12.41 12.46
N ALA A 195 -30.52 -12.90 13.62
CA ALA A 195 -31.43 -13.29 14.69
C ALA A 195 -31.82 -12.05 15.51
N GLU A 196 -33.09 -11.96 15.92
CA GLU A 196 -33.58 -10.95 16.88
C GLU A 196 -32.79 -10.99 18.22
#